data_AF-A0A059F074-F1
#
_entry.id   AF-A0A059F074-F1
#
_cell.length_a   1.000
_cell.length_b   1.000
_cell.length_c   1.000
_cell.angle_alpha   90.00
_cell.angle_beta   90.00
_cell.angle_gamma   90.00
#
_symmetry.space_group_name_H-M   'P 1'
#
loop_
_entity.id
_entity.type
_entity.pdbx_description
1 polymer ?
#
loop_
_entity_poly.entity_id
_entity_poly.type
_entity_poly.pdbx_seq_one_letter_code
_entity_poly.pdbx_strand_id
1 'polypeptide(L)'
;MAVFSEEHFKIFKLIESNEFAEALDLISQMEKKEPLNDETMLIKAYLLIETDNLLEADRIYKPTKSTILAGFVKRICWALNKIVDFKVLSGTSIEDQYESAILSGDYISAKKCGISLLKERSIYLVMALILLYNRDRNENDLILLESAIKKEPKYTNILVLLVKLDILIDFVISSIQKINKRDFLFHYMIQLIYLKYPEKRDDLISQANFLNVRTENELINFLIDKLDSWDIYEIALEKNIEIKERKSFNFSMYKFRKENNADVANELLKSTHSFEIIEKILNLMNKNNIPQEYLSIYKFEENNIKDSYQNYINSKSLFNLKCLLYHLIASKKDNYLVLALFLARNEKDSFENFDIQMIFLFLCRFFLLIKPIKEIFEELNIKTIQHENFSFIWNDITLKSGKSFPLKSTYLNLHMQNLNVINNLVNHFIQTGKLDHAYDMLITKDSLCNSVYYNEVISNKLIATEKEHGFSYLLGKECSYLFAKLTKNHFENLQVNNLFSEVDGKEITEFLENDLFDLK
;
A
#
# COMPACT_ATOMS: atom_id res chain seq x y z
N MET A 1 -15.80 24.34 37.16
CA MET A 1 -16.96 23.57 36.65
C MET A 1 -17.28 24.15 35.29
N ALA A 2 -17.25 23.35 34.22
CA ALA A 2 -17.71 23.81 32.91
C ALA A 2 -19.21 24.12 32.99
N VAL A 3 -19.62 25.30 32.55
CA VAL A 3 -21.03 25.73 32.56
C VAL A 3 -21.61 25.44 31.18
N PHE A 4 -22.29 24.32 31.03
CA PHE A 4 -23.00 24.00 29.79
C PHE A 4 -24.26 24.86 29.67
N SER A 5 -24.42 25.54 28.53
CA SER A 5 -25.61 26.35 28.22
C SER A 5 -26.78 25.48 27.75
N GLU A 6 -27.98 26.05 27.64
CA GLU A 6 -29.15 25.37 27.06
C GLU A 6 -28.88 24.88 25.62
N GLU A 7 -28.06 25.60 24.86
CA GLU A 7 -27.64 25.20 23.51
C GLU A 7 -26.74 23.95 23.55
N HIS A 8 -25.89 23.78 24.58
CA HIS A 8 -25.09 22.57 24.75
C HIS A 8 -25.97 21.33 25.00
N PHE A 9 -27.05 21.45 25.78
CA PHE A 9 -27.98 20.33 26.00
C PHE A 9 -28.74 19.95 24.73
N LYS A 10 -29.05 20.93 23.86
CA LYS A 10 -29.62 20.65 22.52
C LYS A 10 -28.62 19.89 21.65
N ILE A 11 -27.35 20.31 21.64
CA ILE A 11 -26.27 19.60 20.95
C ILE A 11 -26.13 18.16 21.47
N PHE A 12 -26.13 17.96 22.79
CA PHE A 12 -26.00 16.62 23.38
C PHE A 12 -27.17 15.72 23.02
N LYS A 13 -28.40 16.24 22.97
CA LYS A 13 -29.57 15.45 22.54
C LYS A 13 -29.49 15.04 21.06
N LEU A 14 -29.00 15.91 20.20
CA LEU A 14 -28.75 15.59 18.78
C LEU A 14 -27.64 14.54 18.64
N ILE A 15 -26.58 14.63 19.46
CA ILE A 15 -25.53 13.61 19.53
C ILE A 15 -26.09 12.25 20.00
N GLU A 16 -26.94 12.22 21.03
CA GLU A 16 -27.59 10.99 21.51
C GLU A 16 -28.48 10.34 20.44
N SER A 17 -29.08 11.15 19.57
CA SER A 17 -29.89 10.69 18.42
C SER A 17 -29.07 10.38 17.15
N ASN A 18 -27.74 10.52 17.18
CA ASN A 18 -26.84 10.42 16.02
C ASN A 18 -27.11 11.45 14.89
N GLU A 19 -27.69 12.61 15.20
CA GLU A 19 -27.98 13.70 14.26
C GLU A 19 -26.79 14.69 14.21
N PHE A 20 -25.61 14.20 13.80
CA PHE A 20 -24.36 14.95 13.93
C PHE A 20 -24.27 16.20 13.03
N ALA A 21 -24.86 16.18 11.83
CA ALA A 21 -24.87 17.33 10.93
C ALA A 21 -25.70 18.49 11.49
N GLU A 22 -26.87 18.18 12.08
CA GLU A 22 -27.73 19.20 12.71
C GLU A 22 -27.07 19.80 13.96
N ALA A 23 -26.36 18.97 14.72
CA ALA A 23 -25.55 19.44 15.85
C ALA A 23 -24.42 20.39 15.39
N LEU A 24 -23.80 20.10 14.25
CA LEU A 24 -22.75 20.93 13.65
C LEU A 24 -23.28 22.28 13.19
N ASP A 25 -24.46 22.29 12.58
CA ASP A 25 -25.15 23.51 12.16
C ASP A 25 -25.51 24.38 13.35
N LEU A 26 -25.95 23.78 14.46
CA LEU A 26 -26.23 24.51 15.69
C LEU A 26 -24.98 25.21 16.24
N ILE A 27 -23.84 24.50 16.27
CA ILE A 27 -22.56 25.10 16.69
C ILE A 27 -22.12 26.21 15.73
N SER A 28 -22.32 26.02 14.42
CA SER A 28 -22.00 27.05 13.42
C SER A 28 -22.85 28.31 13.59
N GLN A 29 -24.09 28.17 14.06
CA GLN A 29 -24.94 29.31 14.44
C GLN A 29 -24.46 29.99 15.72
N MET A 30 -23.97 29.22 16.71
CA MET A 30 -23.37 29.76 17.93
C MET A 30 -22.13 30.59 17.62
N GLU A 31 -21.23 30.07 16.78
CA GLU A 31 -19.97 30.71 16.37
C GLU A 31 -20.20 32.05 15.64
N LYS A 32 -21.32 32.19 14.91
CA LYS A 32 -21.72 33.45 14.25
C LYS A 32 -22.18 34.52 15.23
N LYS A 33 -22.70 34.13 16.39
CA LYS A 33 -23.15 35.08 17.42
C LYS A 33 -21.98 35.53 18.28
N GLU A 34 -21.16 34.59 18.73
CA GLU A 34 -20.10 34.82 19.72
C GLU A 34 -18.92 33.83 19.48
N PRO A 35 -17.67 34.20 19.83
CA PRO A 35 -16.55 33.27 19.78
C PRO A 35 -16.80 32.02 20.62
N LEU A 36 -16.53 30.84 20.05
CA LEU A 36 -16.71 29.57 20.74
C LEU A 36 -15.73 29.43 21.92
N ASN A 37 -16.21 28.91 23.04
CA ASN A 37 -15.36 28.52 24.16
C ASN A 37 -14.65 27.18 23.87
N ASP A 38 -13.63 26.84 24.68
CA ASP A 38 -12.81 25.63 24.50
C ASP A 38 -13.68 24.35 24.46
N GLU A 39 -14.71 24.26 25.30
CA GLU A 39 -15.61 23.10 25.33
C GLU A 39 -16.45 22.97 24.06
N THR A 40 -16.98 24.07 23.53
CA THR A 40 -17.77 24.07 22.28
C THR A 40 -16.87 23.84 21.07
N MET A 41 -15.64 24.36 21.07
CA MET A 41 -14.64 24.07 20.04
C MET A 41 -14.28 22.58 20.03
N LEU A 42 -14.15 21.95 21.21
CA LEU A 42 -13.97 20.50 21.29
C LEU A 42 -15.20 19.76 20.76
N ILE A 43 -16.42 20.22 21.07
CA ILE A 43 -17.64 19.58 20.56
C ILE A 43 -17.76 19.73 19.04
N LYS A 44 -17.40 20.90 18.51
CA LYS A 44 -17.28 21.14 17.07
C LYS A 44 -16.30 20.16 16.43
N ALA A 45 -15.11 20.00 17.02
CA ALA A 45 -14.10 19.09 16.49
C ALA A 45 -14.61 17.64 16.46
N TYR A 46 -15.30 17.17 17.51
CA TYR A 46 -15.93 15.84 17.52
C TYR A 46 -17.00 15.68 16.44
N LEU A 47 -17.91 16.65 16.30
CA LEU A 47 -18.96 16.57 15.29
C LEU A 47 -18.40 16.63 13.87
N LEU A 48 -17.34 17.41 13.65
CA LEU A 48 -16.61 17.42 12.38
C LEU A 48 -15.96 16.07 12.09
N ILE A 49 -15.51 15.34 13.11
CA ILE A 49 -15.00 13.96 12.97
C ILE A 49 -16.12 12.99 12.61
N GLU A 50 -17.23 13.02 13.36
CA GLU A 50 -18.37 12.13 13.12
C GLU A 50 -19.05 12.40 11.76
N THR A 51 -18.82 13.58 11.17
CA THR A 51 -19.27 13.97 9.82
C THR A 51 -18.15 13.95 8.78
N ASP A 52 -17.04 13.25 9.04
CA ASP A 52 -15.96 13.00 8.07
C ASP A 52 -15.19 14.26 7.59
N ASN A 53 -15.31 15.38 8.30
CA ASN A 53 -14.63 16.65 8.03
C ASN A 53 -13.36 16.82 8.89
N LEU A 54 -12.44 15.88 8.76
CA LEU A 54 -11.26 15.72 9.62
C LEU A 54 -10.23 16.86 9.52
N LEU A 55 -10.10 17.49 8.34
CA LEU A 55 -9.20 18.64 8.15
C LEU A 55 -9.61 19.85 8.99
N GLU A 56 -10.91 20.13 9.06
CA GLU A 56 -11.42 21.27 9.82
C GLU A 56 -11.31 20.99 11.32
N ALA A 57 -11.54 19.73 11.72
CA ALA A 57 -11.35 19.29 13.10
C ALA A 57 -9.89 19.46 13.56
N ASP A 58 -8.89 19.17 12.72
CA ASP A 58 -7.46 19.36 13.07
C ASP A 58 -7.09 20.82 13.35
N ARG A 59 -7.69 21.75 12.60
CA ARG A 59 -7.44 23.20 12.77
C ARG A 59 -7.97 23.75 14.10
N ILE A 60 -9.00 23.12 14.64
CA ILE A 60 -9.70 23.54 15.86
C ILE A 60 -9.00 22.95 17.10
N TYR A 61 -8.41 21.77 16.97
CA TYR A 61 -7.87 21.00 18.09
C TYR A 61 -6.68 21.69 18.80
N LYS A 62 -6.87 22.02 20.09
CA LYS A 62 -5.83 22.45 21.03
C LYS A 62 -6.07 21.78 22.39
N PRO A 63 -5.19 20.90 22.89
CA PRO A 63 -5.43 20.20 24.14
C PRO A 63 -5.25 21.12 25.35
N THR A 64 -6.35 21.44 26.05
CA THR A 64 -6.34 22.08 27.39
C THR A 64 -7.06 21.22 28.45
N LYS A 65 -6.58 21.30 29.69
CA LYS A 65 -6.63 20.29 30.77
C LYS A 65 -8.00 20.11 31.48
N SER A 66 -8.99 19.42 30.88
CA SER A 66 -10.26 19.11 31.59
C SER A 66 -10.56 17.60 31.69
N THR A 67 -10.96 17.15 32.89
CA THR A 67 -11.14 15.73 33.29
C THR A 67 -12.46 15.09 32.84
N ILE A 68 -13.51 15.86 32.55
CA ILE A 68 -14.79 15.33 32.02
C ILE A 68 -14.72 15.13 30.48
N LEU A 69 -13.88 15.94 29.83
CA LEU A 69 -13.66 15.91 28.38
C LEU A 69 -12.64 14.83 27.95
N ALA A 70 -12.09 14.05 28.87
CA ALA A 70 -11.01 13.09 28.59
C ALA A 70 -11.36 12.07 27.49
N GLY A 71 -12.49 11.35 27.61
CA GLY A 71 -12.91 10.36 26.61
C GLY A 71 -13.36 10.97 25.27
N PHE A 72 -13.74 12.25 25.30
CA PHE A 72 -14.17 13.02 24.15
C PHE A 72 -12.99 13.61 23.37
N VAL A 73 -12.09 14.31 24.06
CA VAL A 73 -10.76 14.73 23.61
C VAL A 73 -10.00 13.53 23.06
N LYS A 74 -10.11 12.36 23.68
CA LYS A 74 -9.49 11.11 23.22
C LYS A 74 -10.01 10.66 21.85
N ARG A 75 -11.32 10.58 21.63
CA ARG A 75 -11.92 10.31 20.31
C ARG A 75 -11.49 11.34 19.27
N ILE A 76 -11.40 12.61 19.68
CA ILE A 76 -10.89 13.69 18.83
C ILE A 76 -9.42 13.50 18.47
N CYS A 77 -8.55 13.21 19.45
CA CYS A 77 -7.13 12.95 19.23
C CYS A 77 -6.90 11.73 18.33
N TRP A 78 -7.71 10.69 18.50
CA TRP A 78 -7.63 9.46 17.71
C TRP A 78 -8.01 9.67 16.26
N ALA A 79 -9.12 10.36 15.99
CA ALA A 79 -9.52 10.69 14.63
C ALA A 79 -8.59 11.73 13.99
N LEU A 80 -7.95 12.59 14.78
CA LEU A 80 -6.95 13.56 14.33
C LEU A 80 -5.51 13.04 14.35
N ASN A 81 -5.31 11.76 14.69
CA ASN A 81 -4.00 11.13 14.81
C ASN A 81 -2.98 11.95 15.64
N LYS A 82 -3.44 12.67 16.67
CA LYS A 82 -2.58 13.40 17.61
C LYS A 82 -2.25 12.49 18.78
N ILE A 83 -0.96 12.26 19.01
CA ILE A 83 -0.46 11.53 20.19
C ILE A 83 -0.46 12.51 21.36
N VAL A 84 -1.47 12.40 22.23
CA VAL A 84 -1.45 13.05 23.55
C VAL A 84 -0.90 12.07 24.57
N ASP A 85 -0.05 12.53 25.49
CA ASP A 85 0.33 11.75 26.66
C ASP A 85 -0.87 11.66 27.62
N PHE A 86 -1.68 10.61 27.47
CA PHE A 86 -2.91 10.39 28.23
C PHE A 86 -2.68 10.08 29.72
N LYS A 87 -1.42 10.00 30.19
CA LYS A 87 -1.08 9.81 31.61
C LYS A 87 -1.69 10.86 32.55
N VAL A 88 -2.18 11.98 32.00
CA VAL A 88 -2.72 13.12 32.76
C VAL A 88 -4.26 13.10 32.91
N LEU A 89 -4.98 12.20 32.24
CA LEU A 89 -6.45 12.22 32.24
C LEU A 89 -7.05 11.17 33.19
N SER A 90 -7.45 11.62 34.38
CA SER A 90 -8.11 10.79 35.40
C SER A 90 -9.49 10.29 34.93
N GLY A 91 -9.78 8.98 35.04
CA GLY A 91 -11.12 8.40 34.83
C GLY A 91 -11.31 7.52 33.58
N THR A 92 -10.25 7.17 32.86
CA THR A 92 -10.30 6.27 31.69
C THR A 92 -10.25 4.79 32.09
N SER A 93 -10.94 3.91 31.36
CA SER A 93 -10.90 2.46 31.61
C SER A 93 -9.50 1.88 31.36
N ILE A 94 -9.21 0.68 31.88
CA ILE A 94 -7.89 0.05 31.67
C ILE A 94 -7.71 -0.36 30.21
N GLU A 95 -8.76 -0.82 29.53
CA GLU A 95 -8.77 -1.08 28.09
C GLU A 95 -8.49 0.20 27.30
N ASP A 96 -9.14 1.31 27.67
CA ASP A 96 -8.91 2.61 27.06
C ASP A 96 -7.44 3.07 27.16
N GLN A 97 -6.82 2.84 28.31
CA GLN A 97 -5.41 3.16 28.54
C GLN A 97 -4.50 2.24 27.73
N TYR A 98 -4.85 0.95 27.65
CA TYR A 98 -4.14 -0.03 26.83
C TYR A 98 -4.14 0.37 25.35
N GLU A 99 -5.32 0.66 24.79
CA GLU A 99 -5.48 1.04 23.38
C GLU A 99 -4.68 2.29 23.05
N SER A 100 -4.78 3.31 23.90
CA SER A 100 -4.00 4.54 23.75
C SER A 100 -2.49 4.28 23.76
N ALA A 101 -2.03 3.39 24.64
CA ALA A 101 -0.62 3.06 24.76
C ALA A 101 -0.11 2.28 23.53
N ILE A 102 -0.91 1.36 22.99
CA ILE A 102 -0.60 0.63 21.76
C ILE A 102 -0.52 1.57 20.57
N LEU A 103 -1.54 2.42 20.36
CA LEU A 103 -1.64 3.31 19.21
C LEU A 103 -0.60 4.44 19.22
N SER A 104 -0.02 4.76 20.38
CA SER A 104 1.03 5.78 20.54
C SER A 104 2.44 5.21 20.61
N GLY A 105 2.59 3.89 20.60
CA GLY A 105 3.91 3.24 20.74
C GLY A 105 4.46 3.18 22.18
N ASP A 106 3.70 3.58 23.21
CA ASP A 106 4.09 3.40 24.62
C ASP A 106 3.82 1.96 25.10
N TYR A 107 4.57 1.00 24.54
CA TYR A 107 4.40 -0.43 24.85
C TYR A 107 4.73 -0.79 26.30
N ILE A 108 5.44 0.06 27.05
CA ILE A 108 5.68 -0.12 28.48
C ILE A 108 4.38 0.08 29.25
N SER A 109 3.65 1.16 28.95
CA SER A 109 2.33 1.40 29.52
C SER A 109 1.31 0.35 29.06
N ALA A 110 1.36 -0.04 27.77
CA ALA A 110 0.50 -1.11 27.25
C ALA A 110 0.72 -2.44 27.99
N LYS A 111 1.98 -2.82 28.30
CA LYS A 111 2.30 -3.99 29.12
C LYS A 111 1.66 -3.91 30.51
N LYS A 112 1.75 -2.76 31.18
CA LYS A 112 1.14 -2.57 32.51
C LYS A 112 -0.38 -2.75 32.47
N CYS A 113 -1.04 -2.15 31.48
CA CYS A 113 -2.48 -2.31 31.29
C CYS A 113 -2.83 -3.77 30.94
N GLY A 114 -2.06 -4.43 30.07
CA GLY A 114 -2.23 -5.84 29.71
C GLY A 114 -2.12 -6.78 30.90
N ILE A 115 -1.22 -6.51 31.85
CA ILE A 115 -1.14 -7.26 33.13
C ILE A 115 -2.43 -7.11 33.93
N SER A 116 -2.98 -5.90 34.01
CA SER A 116 -4.24 -5.64 34.72
C SER A 116 -5.44 -6.32 34.04
N LEU A 117 -5.42 -6.46 32.71
CA LEU A 117 -6.46 -7.11 31.89
C LEU A 117 -6.32 -8.64 31.81
N LEU A 118 -5.33 -9.24 32.48
CA LEU A 118 -5.10 -10.70 32.44
C LEU A 118 -6.32 -11.55 32.83
N LYS A 119 -7.17 -11.04 33.73
CA LYS A 119 -8.38 -11.75 34.16
C LYS A 119 -9.47 -11.78 33.08
N GLU A 120 -9.43 -10.83 32.15
CA GLU A 120 -10.40 -10.70 31.08
C GLU A 120 -9.91 -11.45 29.86
N ARG A 121 -8.74 -11.07 29.31
CA ARG A 121 -8.09 -11.74 28.17
C ARG A 121 -6.57 -11.56 28.21
N SER A 122 -5.82 -12.66 28.25
CA SER A 122 -4.35 -12.60 28.19
C SER A 122 -3.80 -12.11 26.84
N ILE A 123 -4.63 -12.04 25.81
CA ILE A 123 -4.25 -11.56 24.47
C ILE A 123 -3.74 -10.11 24.46
N TYR A 124 -4.27 -9.24 25.33
CA TYR A 124 -3.79 -7.87 25.49
C TYR A 124 -2.33 -7.86 25.95
N LEU A 125 -1.98 -8.70 26.93
CA LEU A 125 -0.60 -8.83 27.39
C LEU A 125 0.30 -9.42 26.30
N VAL A 126 -0.16 -10.44 25.57
CA VAL A 126 0.60 -11.07 24.48
C VAL A 126 0.98 -10.04 23.42
N MET A 127 0.03 -9.24 22.92
CA MET A 127 0.30 -8.23 21.90
C MET A 127 1.29 -7.17 22.40
N ALA A 128 1.08 -6.64 23.61
CA ALA A 128 2.00 -5.64 24.17
C ALA A 128 3.43 -6.19 24.33
N LEU A 129 3.59 -7.44 24.74
CA LEU A 129 4.91 -8.08 24.89
C LEU A 129 5.57 -8.38 23.55
N ILE A 130 4.81 -8.81 22.52
CA ILE A 130 5.35 -8.97 21.16
C ILE A 130 5.91 -7.63 20.66
N LEU A 131 5.13 -6.56 20.76
CA LEU A 131 5.53 -5.22 20.33
C LEU A 131 6.73 -4.69 21.12
N LEU A 132 6.70 -4.82 22.44
CA LEU A 132 7.77 -4.36 23.32
C LEU A 132 9.08 -5.13 23.08
N TYR A 133 9.02 -6.46 22.97
CA TYR A 133 10.20 -7.26 22.68
C TYR A 133 10.75 -6.99 21.27
N ASN A 134 9.88 -6.81 20.27
CA ASN A 134 10.32 -6.48 18.92
C ASN A 134 11.11 -5.15 18.89
N ARG A 135 10.75 -4.19 19.74
CA ARG A 135 11.44 -2.90 19.87
C ARG A 135 12.72 -2.97 20.70
N ASP A 136 12.63 -3.56 21.89
CA ASP A 136 13.66 -3.40 22.93
C ASP A 136 14.53 -4.66 23.13
N ARG A 137 14.14 -5.81 22.56
CA ARG A 137 14.81 -7.12 22.67
C ARG A 137 15.18 -7.53 24.10
N ASN A 138 14.29 -7.24 25.05
CA ASN A 138 14.49 -7.53 26.47
C ASN A 138 14.12 -8.99 26.83
N GLU A 139 15.08 -9.75 27.36
CA GLU A 139 14.89 -11.16 27.72
C GLU A 139 13.82 -11.43 28.79
N ASN A 140 13.64 -10.54 29.77
CA ASN A 140 12.60 -10.73 30.79
C ASN A 140 11.19 -10.65 30.17
N ASP A 141 11.02 -9.77 29.18
CA ASP A 141 9.76 -9.65 28.45
C ASP A 141 9.55 -10.86 27.51
N LEU A 142 10.62 -11.45 26.96
CA LEU A 142 10.55 -12.69 26.20
C LEU A 142 10.08 -13.88 27.07
N ILE A 143 10.65 -14.04 28.26
CA ILE A 143 10.26 -15.09 29.22
C ILE A 143 8.78 -14.93 29.61
N LEU A 144 8.35 -13.70 29.88
CA LEU A 144 6.96 -13.41 30.22
C LEU A 144 6.03 -13.69 29.02
N LEU A 145 6.46 -13.35 27.81
CA LEU A 145 5.72 -13.63 26.57
C LEU A 145 5.52 -15.13 26.38
N GLU A 146 6.58 -15.93 26.54
CA GLU A 146 6.51 -17.38 26.42
C GLU A 146 5.51 -17.99 27.41
N SER A 147 5.52 -17.49 28.67
CA SER A 147 4.57 -17.89 29.70
C SER A 147 3.13 -17.51 29.36
N ALA A 148 2.91 -16.31 28.82
CA ALA A 148 1.58 -15.84 28.41
C ALA A 148 1.03 -16.63 27.22
N ILE A 149 1.83 -16.82 26.16
CA ILE A 149 1.41 -17.54 24.94
C ILE A 149 1.16 -19.02 25.21
N LYS A 150 1.84 -19.64 26.18
CA LYS A 150 1.55 -21.03 26.57
C LYS A 150 0.12 -21.22 27.04
N LYS A 151 -0.48 -20.21 27.69
CA LYS A 151 -1.86 -20.24 28.19
C LYS A 151 -2.92 -20.00 27.10
N GLU A 152 -2.53 -19.36 26.00
CA GLU A 152 -3.43 -19.11 24.88
C GLU A 152 -3.61 -20.35 23.98
N PRO A 153 -4.79 -20.51 23.35
CA PRO A 153 -4.96 -21.41 22.23
C PRO A 153 -3.91 -21.15 21.14
N LYS A 154 -3.50 -22.20 20.44
CA LYS A 154 -2.48 -22.12 19.37
C LYS A 154 -3.09 -21.55 18.09
N TYR A 155 -3.39 -20.26 18.14
CA TYR A 155 -3.89 -19.50 17.01
C TYR A 155 -2.77 -19.31 15.98
N THR A 156 -2.98 -19.84 14.77
CA THR A 156 -2.00 -19.80 13.67
C THR A 156 -1.50 -18.39 13.38
N ASN A 157 -2.37 -17.40 13.46
CA ASN A 157 -2.08 -16.02 13.12
C ASN A 157 -1.09 -15.38 14.12
N ILE A 158 -1.19 -15.69 15.42
CA ILE A 158 -0.18 -15.29 16.42
C ILE A 158 1.17 -15.96 16.11
N LEU A 159 1.16 -17.25 15.78
CA LEU A 159 2.40 -17.98 15.47
C LEU A 159 3.08 -17.47 14.18
N VAL A 160 2.29 -17.11 13.15
CA VAL A 160 2.80 -16.44 11.95
C VAL A 160 3.47 -15.11 12.31
N LEU A 161 2.84 -14.30 13.17
CA LEU A 161 3.41 -13.05 13.63
C LEU A 161 4.74 -13.25 14.36
N LEU A 162 4.83 -14.25 15.24
CA LEU A 162 6.08 -14.62 15.92
C LEU A 162 7.20 -14.98 14.95
N VAL A 163 6.90 -15.76 13.90
CA VAL A 163 7.86 -16.12 12.85
C VAL A 163 8.30 -14.89 12.04
N LYS A 164 7.35 -14.03 11.64
CA LYS A 164 7.66 -12.77 10.93
C LYS A 164 8.68 -11.92 11.71
N LEU A 165 8.55 -11.87 13.04
CA LEU A 165 9.34 -10.99 13.92
C LEU A 165 10.59 -11.62 14.57
N ASP A 166 10.92 -12.87 14.25
CA ASP A 166 12.04 -13.60 14.87
C ASP A 166 11.85 -13.76 16.39
N ILE A 167 10.66 -14.19 16.83
CA ILE A 167 10.32 -14.31 18.24
C ILE A 167 9.90 -15.76 18.53
N LEU A 168 10.51 -16.39 19.55
CA LEU A 168 10.09 -17.70 20.08
C LEU A 168 9.96 -18.80 19.00
N ILE A 169 10.88 -18.86 18.04
CA ILE A 169 10.78 -19.78 16.88
C ILE A 169 10.73 -21.25 17.28
N ASP A 170 11.50 -21.67 18.29
CA ASP A 170 11.47 -23.05 18.81
C ASP A 170 10.11 -23.42 19.41
N PHE A 171 9.49 -22.46 20.09
CA PHE A 171 8.13 -22.63 20.59
C PHE A 171 7.12 -22.76 19.45
N VAL A 172 7.27 -21.97 18.38
CA VAL A 172 6.39 -22.08 17.20
C VAL A 172 6.54 -23.46 16.56
N ILE A 173 7.76 -23.90 16.27
CA ILE A 173 8.05 -25.21 15.65
C ILE A 173 7.46 -26.36 16.48
N SER A 174 7.72 -26.38 17.79
CA SER A 174 7.18 -27.39 18.70
C SER A 174 5.65 -27.32 18.91
N SER A 175 5.00 -26.25 18.45
CA SER A 175 3.55 -26.07 18.53
C SER A 175 2.80 -26.48 17.26
N ILE A 176 3.48 -26.72 16.14
CA ILE A 176 2.86 -26.98 14.82
C ILE A 176 1.87 -28.15 14.89
N GLN A 177 2.22 -29.23 15.59
CA GLN A 177 1.38 -30.43 15.75
C GLN A 177 0.05 -30.14 16.47
N LYS A 178 0.00 -29.08 17.28
CA LYS A 178 -1.14 -28.73 18.13
C LYS A 178 -2.12 -27.78 17.43
N ILE A 179 -1.83 -27.38 16.20
CA ILE A 179 -2.67 -26.46 15.43
C ILE A 179 -3.78 -27.26 14.73
N ASN A 180 -5.03 -27.00 15.12
CA ASN A 180 -6.18 -27.72 14.58
C ASN A 180 -6.52 -27.27 13.15
N LYS A 181 -6.46 -25.95 12.87
CA LYS A 181 -6.87 -25.38 11.58
C LYS A 181 -5.69 -25.36 10.61
N ARG A 182 -5.74 -26.20 9.58
CA ARG A 182 -4.71 -26.33 8.54
C ARG A 182 -5.13 -25.59 7.27
N ASP A 183 -5.37 -24.30 7.40
CA ASP A 183 -5.74 -23.41 6.29
C ASP A 183 -4.50 -22.82 5.61
N PHE A 184 -4.70 -21.87 4.70
CA PHE A 184 -3.61 -21.20 3.99
C PHE A 184 -2.55 -20.60 4.94
N LEU A 185 -2.96 -19.95 6.04
CA LEU A 185 -2.04 -19.34 7.01
C LEU A 185 -1.14 -20.37 7.68
N PHE A 186 -1.66 -21.56 7.95
CA PHE A 186 -0.87 -22.65 8.53
C PHE A 186 0.25 -23.10 7.57
N HIS A 187 -0.08 -23.29 6.29
CA HIS A 187 0.91 -23.67 5.28
C HIS A 187 1.93 -22.55 5.07
N TYR A 188 1.46 -21.29 5.01
CA TYR A 188 2.32 -20.12 4.87
C TYR A 188 3.30 -19.99 6.05
N MET A 189 2.87 -20.28 7.28
CA MET A 189 3.75 -20.33 8.45
C MET A 189 4.87 -21.35 8.30
N ILE A 190 4.56 -22.56 7.83
CA ILE A 190 5.57 -23.62 7.59
C ILE A 190 6.56 -23.15 6.52
N GLN A 191 6.07 -22.57 5.42
CA GLN A 191 6.94 -21.99 4.39
C GLN A 191 7.86 -20.91 4.97
N LEU A 192 7.34 -19.97 5.76
CA LEU A 192 8.15 -18.91 6.37
C LEU A 192 9.27 -19.48 7.23
N ILE A 193 8.97 -20.49 8.06
CA ILE A 193 10.00 -21.14 8.90
C ILE A 193 11.04 -21.83 8.01
N TYR A 194 10.58 -22.59 7.00
CA TYR A 194 11.46 -23.34 6.09
C TYR A 194 12.43 -22.43 5.32
N LEU A 195 11.95 -21.28 4.86
CA LEU A 195 12.73 -20.28 4.13
C LEU A 195 13.70 -19.54 5.05
N LYS A 196 13.23 -19.08 6.21
CA LYS A 196 13.97 -18.17 7.09
C LYS A 196 14.97 -18.86 8.01
N TYR A 197 14.73 -20.11 8.39
CA TYR A 197 15.58 -20.88 9.32
C TYR A 197 16.06 -22.20 8.71
N PRO A 198 16.99 -22.19 7.75
CA PRO A 198 17.57 -23.40 7.17
C PRO A 198 18.12 -24.38 8.21
N GLU A 199 18.66 -23.87 9.32
CA GLU A 199 19.21 -24.64 10.43
C GLU A 199 18.15 -25.38 11.28
N LYS A 200 16.87 -25.02 11.15
CA LYS A 200 15.76 -25.64 11.89
C LYS A 200 14.89 -26.56 11.03
N ARG A 201 15.29 -26.86 9.80
CA ARG A 201 14.51 -27.66 8.85
C ARG A 201 14.27 -29.08 9.33
N ASP A 202 15.28 -29.70 9.94
CA ASP A 202 15.14 -31.08 10.47
C ASP A 202 14.12 -31.13 11.62
N ASP A 203 14.15 -30.14 12.51
CA ASP A 203 13.16 -30.00 13.58
C ASP A 203 11.77 -29.75 13.02
N LEU A 204 11.66 -28.87 12.01
CA LEU A 204 10.40 -28.61 11.31
C LEU A 204 9.82 -29.87 10.68
N ILE A 205 10.64 -30.67 9.98
CA ILE A 205 10.23 -31.94 9.37
C ILE A 205 9.78 -32.93 10.46
N SER A 206 10.55 -33.06 11.54
CA SER A 206 10.22 -33.91 12.68
C SER A 206 8.86 -33.54 13.29
N GLN A 207 8.60 -32.23 13.45
CA GLN A 207 7.31 -31.74 13.93
C GLN A 207 6.20 -31.88 12.87
N ALA A 208 6.50 -31.82 11.58
CA ALA A 208 5.55 -31.94 10.47
C ALA A 208 5.15 -33.39 10.09
N ASN A 209 5.68 -34.41 10.78
CA ASN A 209 5.40 -35.83 10.49
C ASN A 209 3.91 -36.18 10.35
N PHE A 210 3.02 -35.51 11.10
CA PHE A 210 1.56 -35.71 11.02
C PHE A 210 0.92 -35.27 9.69
N LEU A 211 1.68 -34.57 8.84
CA LEU A 211 1.31 -34.20 7.47
C LEU A 211 1.78 -35.25 6.46
N ASN A 212 2.31 -36.40 6.91
CA ASN A 212 3.01 -37.39 6.10
C ASN A 212 4.25 -36.83 5.39
N VAL A 213 4.90 -35.85 6.01
CA VAL A 213 6.17 -35.28 5.57
C VAL A 213 7.28 -35.83 6.46
N ARG A 214 8.17 -36.64 5.92
CA ARG A 214 9.29 -37.29 6.63
C ARG A 214 10.66 -36.86 6.10
N THR A 215 10.69 -36.23 4.92
CA THR A 215 11.91 -35.77 4.26
C THR A 215 11.76 -34.33 3.77
N GLU A 216 12.88 -33.66 3.51
CA GLU A 216 12.88 -32.30 2.96
C GLU A 216 12.19 -32.25 1.57
N ASN A 217 12.40 -33.27 0.73
CA ASN A 217 11.77 -33.36 -0.59
C ASN A 217 10.25 -33.46 -0.48
N GLU A 218 9.73 -34.21 0.49
CA GLU A 218 8.29 -34.29 0.76
C GLU A 218 7.75 -32.97 1.29
N LEU A 219 8.51 -32.25 2.13
CA LEU A 219 8.12 -30.93 2.62
C LEU A 219 8.01 -29.91 1.49
N ILE A 220 9.01 -29.88 0.60
CA ILE A 220 9.02 -29.00 -0.58
C ILE A 220 7.80 -29.29 -1.46
N ASN A 221 7.57 -30.56 -1.82
CA ASN A 221 6.41 -30.93 -2.65
C ASN A 221 5.09 -30.56 -1.96
N PHE A 222 4.98 -30.80 -0.65
CA PHE A 222 3.82 -30.41 0.15
C PHE A 222 3.57 -28.89 0.12
N LEU A 223 4.61 -28.07 0.30
CA LEU A 223 4.48 -26.61 0.26
C LEU A 223 4.08 -26.11 -1.13
N ILE A 224 4.66 -26.67 -2.20
CA ILE A 224 4.26 -26.31 -3.57
C ILE A 224 2.81 -26.73 -3.83
N ASP A 225 2.37 -27.91 -3.40
CA ASP A 225 0.98 -28.37 -3.55
C ASP A 225 -0.03 -27.44 -2.84
N LYS A 226 0.40 -26.75 -1.78
CA LYS A 226 -0.48 -25.90 -0.94
C LYS A 226 -0.40 -24.41 -1.26
N LEU A 227 0.74 -23.92 -1.72
CA LEU A 227 1.02 -22.49 -1.85
C LEU A 227 1.49 -22.08 -3.25
N ASP A 228 2.02 -23.01 -4.05
CA ASP A 228 2.59 -22.75 -5.37
C ASP A 228 3.56 -21.55 -5.40
N SER A 229 4.38 -21.38 -4.35
CA SER A 229 5.26 -20.22 -4.18
C SER A 229 6.57 -20.36 -4.97
N TRP A 230 6.95 -19.30 -5.72
CA TRP A 230 8.20 -19.24 -6.49
C TRP A 230 9.45 -19.50 -5.65
N ASP A 231 9.53 -18.93 -4.45
CA ASP A 231 10.70 -19.10 -3.56
C ASP A 231 11.00 -20.58 -3.25
N ILE A 232 9.96 -21.42 -3.16
CA ILE A 232 10.11 -22.86 -2.95
C ILE A 232 10.63 -23.55 -4.22
N TYR A 233 10.18 -23.12 -5.40
CA TYR A 233 10.71 -23.63 -6.68
C TYR A 233 12.18 -23.27 -6.87
N GLU A 234 12.62 -22.08 -6.45
CA GLU A 234 14.03 -21.70 -6.51
C GLU A 234 14.90 -22.64 -5.68
N ILE A 235 14.48 -22.96 -4.45
CA ILE A 235 15.18 -23.94 -3.62
C ILE A 235 15.16 -25.33 -4.27
N ALA A 236 14.06 -25.73 -4.91
CA ALA A 236 13.99 -27.00 -5.63
C ALA A 236 14.98 -27.04 -6.82
N LEU A 237 15.17 -25.92 -7.53
CA LEU A 237 16.17 -25.80 -8.59
C LEU A 237 17.59 -25.89 -8.02
N GLU A 238 17.89 -25.14 -6.98
CA GLU A 238 19.21 -25.12 -6.31
C GLU A 238 19.61 -26.51 -5.80
N LYS A 239 18.64 -27.25 -5.25
CA LYS A 239 18.84 -28.61 -4.72
C LYS A 239 18.67 -29.71 -5.76
N ASN A 240 18.38 -29.36 -7.02
CA ASN A 240 18.09 -30.30 -8.10
C ASN A 240 16.99 -31.34 -7.75
N ILE A 241 15.93 -30.87 -7.07
CA ILE A 241 14.78 -31.70 -6.67
C ILE A 241 13.77 -31.73 -7.80
N GLU A 242 13.26 -32.91 -8.12
CA GLU A 242 12.21 -33.08 -9.13
C GLU A 242 10.82 -32.79 -8.55
N ILE A 243 10.11 -31.85 -9.19
CA ILE A 243 8.77 -31.45 -8.81
C ILE A 243 7.76 -32.05 -9.78
N LYS A 244 6.68 -32.62 -9.24
CA LYS A 244 5.59 -33.19 -10.05
C LYS A 244 4.91 -32.13 -10.91
N GLU A 245 4.59 -32.51 -12.14
CA GLU A 245 3.91 -31.66 -13.12
C GLU A 245 2.57 -31.13 -12.62
N ARG A 246 2.31 -29.85 -12.89
CA ARG A 246 1.08 -29.14 -12.50
C ARG A 246 0.85 -27.93 -13.39
N LYS A 247 -0.41 -27.49 -13.44
CA LYS A 247 -0.83 -26.33 -14.22
C LYS A 247 -0.69 -25.06 -13.40
N SER A 248 0.50 -24.48 -13.38
CA SER A 248 0.72 -23.13 -12.82
C SER A 248 1.85 -22.40 -13.55
N PHE A 249 1.79 -21.06 -13.51
CA PHE A 249 2.85 -20.23 -14.08
C PHE A 249 4.21 -20.51 -13.42
N ASN A 250 4.23 -20.66 -12.09
CA ASN A 250 5.45 -20.93 -11.34
C ASN A 250 6.05 -22.31 -11.68
N PHE A 251 5.22 -23.33 -11.89
CA PHE A 251 5.71 -24.63 -12.38
C PHE A 251 6.29 -24.54 -13.79
N SER A 252 5.61 -23.86 -14.72
CA SER A 252 6.12 -23.66 -16.08
C SER A 252 7.46 -22.92 -16.07
N MET A 253 7.61 -21.92 -15.20
CA MET A 253 8.87 -21.19 -15.01
C MET A 253 9.97 -22.09 -14.40
N TYR A 254 9.63 -22.95 -13.44
CA TYR A 254 10.55 -23.97 -12.91
C TYR A 254 11.01 -24.93 -14.00
N LYS A 255 10.08 -25.45 -14.81
CA LYS A 255 10.35 -26.37 -15.92
C LYS A 255 11.27 -25.71 -16.95
N PHE A 256 10.97 -24.47 -17.34
CA PHE A 256 11.82 -23.69 -18.23
C PHE A 256 13.24 -23.54 -17.69
N ARG A 257 13.41 -23.14 -16.41
CA ARG A 257 14.75 -22.99 -15.81
C ARG A 257 15.51 -24.31 -15.69
N LYS A 258 14.83 -25.42 -15.43
CA LYS A 258 15.44 -26.73 -15.28
C LYS A 258 15.87 -27.34 -16.61
N GLU A 259 15.03 -27.24 -17.63
CA GLU A 259 15.22 -27.90 -18.93
C GLU A 259 15.89 -26.98 -19.97
N ASN A 260 15.88 -25.66 -19.74
CA ASN A 260 16.28 -24.63 -20.70
C ASN A 260 15.59 -24.79 -22.07
N ASN A 261 14.32 -25.20 -22.04
CA ASN A 261 13.54 -25.51 -23.24
C ASN A 261 12.90 -24.25 -23.83
N ALA A 262 13.22 -23.94 -25.09
CA ALA A 262 12.71 -22.77 -25.79
C ALA A 262 11.18 -22.82 -26.01
N ASP A 263 10.59 -24.01 -26.20
CA ASP A 263 9.15 -24.14 -26.42
C ASP A 263 8.36 -23.73 -25.16
N VAL A 264 8.83 -24.16 -23.99
CA VAL A 264 8.24 -23.76 -22.69
C VAL A 264 8.39 -22.25 -22.47
N ALA A 265 9.53 -21.69 -22.82
CA ALA A 265 9.76 -20.24 -22.75
C ALA A 265 8.79 -19.47 -23.66
N ASN A 266 8.57 -19.96 -24.88
CA ASN A 266 7.65 -19.35 -25.83
C ASN A 266 6.19 -19.41 -25.36
N GLU A 267 5.77 -20.51 -24.72
CA GLU A 267 4.46 -20.61 -24.07
C GLU A 267 4.33 -19.63 -22.91
N LEU A 268 5.36 -19.50 -22.07
CA LEU A 268 5.39 -18.52 -20.98
C LEU A 268 5.24 -17.09 -21.50
N LEU A 269 6.01 -16.71 -22.53
CA LEU A 269 5.96 -15.38 -23.15
C LEU A 269 4.56 -15.05 -23.71
N LYS A 270 3.91 -16.02 -24.35
CA LYS A 270 2.54 -15.86 -24.87
C LYS A 270 1.48 -15.73 -23.77
N SER A 271 1.76 -16.27 -22.58
CA SER A 271 0.84 -16.26 -21.45
C SER A 271 0.86 -14.98 -20.60
N THR A 272 1.76 -14.04 -20.88
CA THR A 272 1.94 -12.82 -20.08
C THR A 272 2.00 -11.55 -20.93
N HIS A 273 1.55 -10.44 -20.35
CA HIS A 273 1.66 -9.09 -20.92
C HIS A 273 2.47 -8.14 -20.03
N SER A 274 3.02 -8.66 -18.91
CA SER A 274 3.87 -7.89 -18.02
C SER A 274 5.27 -7.79 -18.60
N PHE A 275 5.70 -6.56 -18.90
CA PHE A 275 7.04 -6.29 -19.43
C PHE A 275 8.13 -6.79 -18.48
N GLU A 276 7.94 -6.64 -17.17
CA GLU A 276 8.87 -7.13 -16.16
C GLU A 276 9.03 -8.67 -16.23
N ILE A 277 7.92 -9.40 -16.37
CA ILE A 277 7.95 -10.87 -16.48
C ILE A 277 8.57 -11.30 -17.81
N ILE A 278 8.23 -10.61 -18.90
CA ILE A 278 8.79 -10.85 -20.23
C ILE A 278 10.31 -10.65 -20.20
N GLU A 279 10.79 -9.51 -19.69
CA GLU A 279 12.23 -9.23 -19.52
C GLU A 279 12.92 -10.32 -18.69
N LYS A 280 12.30 -10.77 -17.58
CA LYS A 280 12.82 -11.87 -16.75
C LYS A 280 12.96 -13.17 -17.54
N ILE A 281 11.96 -13.57 -18.33
CA ILE A 281 12.01 -14.79 -19.16
C ILE A 281 13.10 -14.64 -20.23
N LEU A 282 13.11 -13.53 -20.97
CA LEU A 282 14.07 -13.27 -22.04
C LEU A 282 15.52 -13.25 -21.54
N ASN A 283 15.76 -12.72 -20.34
CA ASN A 283 17.09 -12.70 -19.72
C ASN A 283 17.63 -14.09 -19.36
N LEU A 284 16.74 -15.07 -19.18
CA LEU A 284 17.10 -16.46 -18.90
C LEU A 284 17.21 -17.31 -20.19
N MET A 285 16.58 -16.87 -21.28
CA MET A 285 16.66 -17.55 -22.58
C MET A 285 18.03 -17.39 -23.22
N ASN A 286 18.46 -18.41 -23.98
CA ASN A 286 19.57 -18.26 -24.90
C ASN A 286 19.18 -17.23 -25.99
N LYS A 287 20.04 -16.23 -26.21
CA LYS A 287 19.80 -15.13 -27.18
C LYS A 287 19.45 -15.60 -28.58
N ASN A 288 19.98 -16.76 -29.00
CA ASN A 288 19.70 -17.32 -30.33
C ASN A 288 18.29 -17.90 -30.48
N ASN A 289 17.58 -18.14 -29.36
CA ASN A 289 16.26 -18.77 -29.33
C ASN A 289 15.14 -17.77 -29.00
N ILE A 290 15.45 -16.47 -28.85
CA ILE A 290 14.45 -15.44 -28.56
C ILE A 290 13.59 -15.21 -29.82
N PRO A 291 12.26 -15.27 -29.72
CA PRO A 291 11.42 -14.98 -30.88
C PRO A 291 11.57 -13.52 -31.31
N GLN A 292 11.55 -13.29 -32.63
CA GLN A 292 11.80 -11.98 -33.23
C GLN A 292 10.89 -10.87 -32.69
N GLU A 293 9.62 -11.18 -32.43
CA GLU A 293 8.63 -10.23 -31.90
C GLU A 293 8.97 -9.70 -30.49
N TYR A 294 9.81 -10.42 -29.73
CA TYR A 294 10.24 -10.01 -28.39
C TYR A 294 11.67 -9.44 -28.38
N LEU A 295 12.45 -9.58 -29.46
CA LEU A 295 13.82 -9.03 -29.54
C LEU A 295 13.83 -7.50 -29.43
N SER A 296 12.80 -6.84 -29.97
CA SER A 296 12.62 -5.39 -29.92
C SER A 296 12.50 -4.84 -28.49
N ILE A 297 12.01 -5.66 -27.55
CA ILE A 297 11.92 -5.31 -26.13
C ILE A 297 13.31 -5.33 -25.47
N TYR A 298 14.21 -6.23 -25.90
CA TYR A 298 15.52 -6.46 -25.28
C TYR A 298 16.51 -5.30 -25.47
N LYS A 299 16.41 -4.56 -26.58
CA LYS A 299 17.22 -3.38 -26.86
C LYS A 299 16.40 -2.36 -27.63
N PHE A 300 16.25 -1.18 -27.05
CA PHE A 300 15.78 -0.04 -27.81
C PHE A 300 16.75 0.23 -28.97
N GLU A 301 16.23 0.15 -30.19
CA GLU A 301 16.86 0.67 -31.40
C GLU A 301 15.82 1.56 -32.10
N GLU A 302 16.20 2.77 -32.47
CA GLU A 302 15.25 3.75 -33.01
C GLU A 302 14.58 3.26 -34.31
N ASN A 303 15.31 2.45 -35.10
CA ASN A 303 14.79 1.82 -36.32
C ASN A 303 13.58 0.90 -36.05
N ASN A 304 13.42 0.39 -34.82
CA ASN A 304 12.33 -0.51 -34.45
C ASN A 304 10.98 0.22 -34.26
N ILE A 305 10.95 1.56 -34.25
CA ILE A 305 9.69 2.33 -34.11
C ILE A 305 8.76 2.04 -35.29
N LYS A 306 9.29 2.07 -36.52
CA LYS A 306 8.51 1.84 -37.74
C LYS A 306 7.96 0.41 -37.79
N ASP A 307 8.80 -0.56 -37.44
CA ASP A 307 8.40 -1.97 -37.40
C ASP A 307 7.36 -2.22 -36.30
N SER A 308 7.54 -1.62 -35.13
CA SER A 308 6.57 -1.70 -34.02
C SER A 308 5.22 -1.08 -34.39
N TYR A 309 5.22 0.06 -35.09
CA TYR A 309 4.01 0.68 -35.61
C TYR A 309 3.32 -0.24 -36.63
N GLN A 310 4.07 -0.79 -37.59
CA GLN A 310 3.52 -1.70 -38.58
C GLN A 310 2.94 -2.96 -37.93
N ASN A 311 3.61 -3.52 -36.93
CA ASN A 311 3.13 -4.68 -36.16
C ASN A 311 1.83 -4.37 -35.41
N TYR A 312 1.74 -3.20 -34.79
CA TYR A 312 0.52 -2.75 -34.11
C TYR A 312 -0.65 -2.55 -35.09
N ILE A 313 -0.41 -1.92 -36.25
CA ILE A 313 -1.44 -1.74 -37.28
C ILE A 313 -1.90 -3.07 -37.87
N ASN A 314 -0.97 -3.99 -38.12
CA ASN A 314 -1.27 -5.32 -38.66
C ASN A 314 -1.99 -6.21 -37.63
N SER A 315 -1.70 -6.03 -36.34
CA SER A 315 -2.26 -6.82 -35.25
C SER A 315 -2.48 -5.92 -34.03
N LYS A 316 -3.71 -5.39 -33.91
CA LYS A 316 -4.12 -4.54 -32.79
C LYS A 316 -4.27 -5.38 -31.51
N SER A 317 -3.15 -5.57 -30.82
CA SER A 317 -3.10 -6.22 -29.51
C SER A 317 -2.51 -5.28 -28.47
N LEU A 318 -2.87 -5.50 -27.19
CA LEU A 318 -2.31 -4.78 -26.05
C LEU A 318 -0.77 -4.85 -26.05
N PHE A 319 -0.24 -6.04 -26.32
CA PHE A 319 1.21 -6.26 -26.36
C PHE A 319 1.89 -5.41 -27.45
N ASN A 320 1.35 -5.40 -28.66
CA ASN A 320 1.92 -4.62 -29.76
C ASN A 320 1.82 -3.11 -29.51
N LEU A 321 0.72 -2.64 -28.91
CA LEU A 321 0.59 -1.24 -28.50
C LEU A 321 1.63 -0.89 -27.42
N LYS A 322 1.81 -1.73 -26.40
CA LYS A 322 2.83 -1.50 -25.36
C LYS A 322 4.24 -1.48 -25.95
N CYS A 323 4.55 -2.33 -26.92
CA CYS A 323 5.85 -2.30 -27.62
C CYS A 323 6.05 -0.98 -28.39
N LEU A 324 5.03 -0.52 -29.11
CA LEU A 324 5.08 0.77 -29.79
C LEU A 324 5.28 1.93 -28.81
N LEU A 325 4.48 1.99 -27.73
CA LEU A 325 4.61 3.01 -26.69
C LEU A 325 5.99 2.96 -26.01
N TYR A 326 6.52 1.78 -25.72
CA TYR A 326 7.87 1.59 -25.20
C TYR A 326 8.91 2.26 -26.11
N HIS A 327 8.92 1.96 -27.41
CA HIS A 327 9.90 2.55 -28.33
C HIS A 327 9.73 4.08 -28.48
N LEU A 328 8.50 4.57 -28.57
CA LEU A 328 8.24 6.01 -28.65
C LEU A 328 8.74 6.74 -27.41
N ILE A 329 8.47 6.21 -26.21
CA ILE A 329 8.87 6.82 -24.94
C ILE A 329 10.38 6.69 -24.69
N ALA A 330 10.95 5.50 -24.91
CA ALA A 330 12.38 5.24 -24.71
C ALA A 330 13.28 6.13 -25.60
N SER A 331 12.77 6.60 -26.75
CA SER A 331 13.49 7.53 -27.63
C SER A 331 13.81 8.89 -27.00
N LYS A 332 13.00 9.32 -26.01
CA LYS A 332 13.07 10.64 -25.36
C LYS A 332 12.97 11.83 -26.31
N LYS A 333 12.47 11.65 -27.53
CA LYS A 333 12.24 12.74 -28.49
C LYS A 333 10.84 13.33 -28.31
N ASP A 334 10.75 14.66 -28.27
CA ASP A 334 9.51 15.39 -27.98
C ASP A 334 8.36 14.99 -28.92
N ASN A 335 8.63 14.90 -30.23
CA ASN A 335 7.65 14.50 -31.24
C ASN A 335 7.11 13.07 -31.01
N TYR A 336 7.97 12.14 -30.60
CA TYR A 336 7.57 10.76 -30.30
C TYR A 336 6.83 10.64 -28.98
N LEU A 337 7.15 11.47 -27.98
CA LEU A 337 6.39 11.56 -26.73
C LEU A 337 4.99 12.11 -26.95
N VAL A 338 4.84 13.10 -27.83
CA VAL A 338 3.52 13.61 -28.24
C VAL A 338 2.72 12.54 -28.98
N LEU A 339 3.35 11.80 -29.91
CA LEU A 339 2.69 10.69 -30.58
C LEU A 339 2.27 9.59 -29.59
N ALA A 340 3.11 9.27 -28.60
CA ALA A 340 2.77 8.34 -27.54
C ALA A 340 1.56 8.82 -26.72
N LEU A 341 1.49 10.11 -26.38
CA LEU A 341 0.35 10.71 -25.68
C LEU A 341 -0.95 10.56 -26.48
N PHE A 342 -0.91 10.88 -27.78
CA PHE A 342 -2.05 10.76 -28.67
C PHE A 342 -2.53 9.31 -28.82
N LEU A 343 -1.60 8.38 -29.08
CA LEU A 343 -1.93 6.95 -29.19
C LEU A 343 -2.50 6.40 -27.88
N ALA A 344 -1.86 6.73 -26.75
CA ALA A 344 -2.34 6.29 -25.45
C ALA A 344 -3.73 6.85 -25.14
N ARG A 345 -4.03 8.12 -25.49
CA ARG A 345 -5.38 8.70 -25.34
C ARG A 345 -6.43 7.92 -26.13
N ASN A 346 -6.17 7.68 -27.41
CA ASN A 346 -7.15 7.09 -28.32
C ASN A 346 -7.40 5.61 -28.01
N GLU A 347 -6.40 4.92 -27.47
CA GLU A 347 -6.45 3.49 -27.22
C GLU A 347 -6.62 3.15 -25.73
N LYS A 348 -6.81 4.15 -24.85
CA LYS A 348 -6.91 3.94 -23.39
C LYS A 348 -8.06 3.02 -23.00
N ASP A 349 -9.14 3.02 -23.76
CA ASP A 349 -10.35 2.22 -23.51
C ASP A 349 -10.49 1.03 -24.48
N SER A 350 -9.47 0.77 -25.32
CA SER A 350 -9.50 -0.29 -26.33
C SER A 350 -9.30 -1.71 -25.77
N PHE A 351 -8.81 -1.83 -24.53
CA PHE A 351 -8.44 -3.10 -23.90
C PHE A 351 -9.04 -3.20 -22.50
N GLU A 352 -9.33 -4.41 -22.04
CA GLU A 352 -9.92 -4.66 -20.70
C GLU A 352 -8.96 -4.36 -19.52
N ASN A 353 -7.76 -3.84 -19.78
CA ASN A 353 -6.74 -3.56 -18.76
C ASN A 353 -6.44 -2.06 -18.60
N PHE A 354 -5.97 -1.70 -17.41
CA PHE A 354 -5.70 -0.32 -17.03
C PHE A 354 -4.31 0.19 -17.47
N ASP A 355 -3.44 -0.66 -18.05
CA ASP A 355 -2.05 -0.30 -18.36
C ASP A 355 -1.97 0.93 -19.28
N ILE A 356 -2.80 1.00 -20.33
CA ILE A 356 -2.77 2.11 -21.29
C ILE A 356 -3.28 3.40 -20.65
N GLN A 357 -4.34 3.32 -19.83
CA GLN A 357 -4.81 4.45 -19.02
C GLN A 357 -3.74 4.96 -18.06
N MET A 358 -2.98 4.05 -17.43
CA MET A 358 -1.84 4.41 -16.58
C MET A 358 -0.73 5.09 -17.38
N ILE A 359 -0.33 4.55 -18.53
CA ILE A 359 0.69 5.17 -19.40
C ILE A 359 0.23 6.57 -19.83
N PHE A 360 -1.03 6.70 -20.24
CA PHE A 360 -1.64 7.98 -20.59
C PHE A 360 -1.59 8.97 -19.41
N LEU A 361 -1.96 8.54 -18.20
CA LEU A 361 -1.89 9.36 -16.99
C LEU A 361 -0.49 9.90 -16.71
N PHE A 362 0.53 9.06 -16.85
CA PHE A 362 1.93 9.46 -16.65
C PHE A 362 2.44 10.39 -17.76
N LEU A 363 2.00 10.21 -19.00
CA LEU A 363 2.27 11.16 -20.09
C LEU A 363 1.58 12.50 -19.82
N CYS A 364 0.31 12.51 -19.39
CA CYS A 364 -0.37 13.73 -18.98
C CYS A 364 0.38 14.44 -17.85
N ARG A 365 0.87 13.71 -16.85
CA ARG A 365 1.73 14.27 -15.79
C ARG A 365 3.01 14.87 -16.35
N PHE A 366 3.69 14.16 -17.25
CA PHE A 366 4.92 14.62 -17.91
C PHE A 366 4.70 15.95 -18.64
N PHE A 367 3.57 16.10 -19.32
CA PHE A 367 3.14 17.32 -20.02
C PHE A 367 2.37 18.33 -19.14
N LEU A 368 2.21 18.08 -17.84
CA LEU A 368 1.51 18.94 -16.87
C LEU A 368 0.01 19.21 -17.19
N LEU A 369 -0.68 18.21 -17.75
CA LEU A 369 -2.08 18.32 -18.19
C LEU A 369 -3.07 18.09 -17.06
N ILE A 370 -3.40 19.16 -16.34
CA ILE A 370 -4.25 19.12 -15.14
C ILE A 370 -5.64 18.51 -15.40
N LYS A 371 -6.33 18.94 -16.46
CA LYS A 371 -7.71 18.51 -16.75
C LYS A 371 -7.78 17.02 -17.12
N PRO A 372 -7.00 16.51 -18.09
CA PRO A 372 -6.95 15.07 -18.38
C PRO A 372 -6.57 14.21 -17.17
N ILE A 373 -5.66 14.66 -16.32
CA ILE A 373 -5.31 13.92 -15.09
C ILE A 373 -6.51 13.77 -14.18
N LYS A 374 -7.29 14.84 -13.98
CA LYS A 374 -8.50 14.79 -13.17
C LYS A 374 -9.53 13.81 -13.76
N GLU A 375 -9.75 13.88 -15.06
CA GLU A 375 -10.69 12.99 -15.78
C GLU A 375 -10.28 11.53 -15.62
N ILE A 376 -9.01 11.19 -15.83
CA ILE A 376 -8.53 9.81 -15.65
C ILE A 376 -8.64 9.35 -14.19
N PHE A 377 -8.36 10.22 -13.21
CA PHE A 377 -8.54 9.86 -11.79
C PHE A 377 -10.00 9.50 -11.47
N GLU A 378 -10.96 10.20 -12.07
CA GLU A 378 -12.39 9.92 -11.95
C GLU A 378 -12.79 8.63 -12.69
N GLU A 379 -12.29 8.43 -13.92
CA GLU A 379 -12.52 7.21 -14.73
C GLU A 379 -11.96 5.95 -14.04
N LEU A 380 -10.74 6.01 -13.52
CA LEU A 380 -10.09 4.92 -12.78
C LEU A 380 -10.74 4.65 -11.42
N ASN A 381 -11.64 5.54 -10.96
CA ASN A 381 -12.32 5.42 -9.68
C ASN A 381 -11.34 5.22 -8.52
N ILE A 382 -10.23 5.99 -8.52
CA ILE A 382 -9.19 5.96 -7.49
C ILE A 382 -9.85 6.21 -6.12
N LYS A 383 -9.67 5.29 -5.18
CA LYS A 383 -10.33 5.29 -3.86
C LYS A 383 -9.36 5.07 -2.72
N THR A 384 -9.67 5.66 -1.57
CA THR A 384 -9.06 5.39 -0.25
C THR A 384 -7.52 5.37 -0.30
N ILE A 385 -6.91 4.19 -0.17
CA ILE A 385 -5.46 4.01 -0.13
C ILE A 385 -4.78 4.27 -1.49
N GLN A 386 -5.53 4.16 -2.60
CA GLN A 386 -5.00 4.48 -3.91
C GLN A 386 -4.70 5.99 -4.01
N HIS A 387 -5.42 6.86 -3.30
CA HIS A 387 -5.07 8.27 -3.27
C HIS A 387 -3.68 8.51 -2.66
N GLU A 388 -3.25 7.72 -1.66
CA GLU A 388 -1.89 7.77 -1.13
C GLU A 388 -0.86 7.44 -2.21
N ASN A 389 -1.05 6.33 -2.90
CA ASN A 389 -0.11 5.82 -3.90
C ASN A 389 -0.04 6.65 -5.19
N PHE A 390 -1.09 7.42 -5.49
CA PHE A 390 -1.19 8.21 -6.73
C PHE A 390 -1.05 9.72 -6.48
N SER A 391 -1.03 10.17 -5.22
CA SER A 391 -1.04 11.60 -4.87
C SER A 391 0.12 12.39 -5.49
N PHE A 392 1.28 11.76 -5.62
CA PHE A 392 2.46 12.39 -6.20
C PHE A 392 2.23 12.87 -7.65
N ILE A 393 1.35 12.20 -8.41
CA ILE A 393 1.11 12.53 -9.82
C ILE A 393 0.58 13.96 -9.96
N TRP A 394 -0.41 14.33 -9.16
CA TRP A 394 -0.97 15.69 -9.18
C TRP A 394 -0.19 16.65 -8.29
N ASN A 395 0.39 16.19 -7.18
CA ASN A 395 1.15 17.05 -6.27
C ASN A 395 2.41 17.61 -6.95
N ASP A 396 3.08 16.81 -7.77
CA ASP A 396 4.23 17.22 -8.59
C ASP A 396 3.89 18.41 -9.50
N ILE A 397 2.69 18.42 -10.07
CA ILE A 397 2.19 19.51 -10.92
C ILE A 397 1.89 20.74 -10.07
N THR A 398 1.28 20.59 -8.90
CA THR A 398 1.05 21.70 -7.97
C THR A 398 2.35 22.36 -7.54
N LEU A 399 3.35 21.57 -7.17
CA LEU A 399 4.65 22.07 -6.73
C LEU A 399 5.39 22.83 -7.85
N LYS A 400 5.26 22.38 -9.10
CA LYS A 400 5.90 23.03 -10.26
C LYS A 400 5.14 24.25 -10.78
N SER A 401 3.82 24.17 -10.85
CA SER A 401 2.97 25.25 -11.39
C SER A 401 2.63 26.34 -10.37
N GLY A 402 2.78 26.05 -9.07
CA GLY A 402 2.33 26.90 -7.97
C GLY A 402 0.80 26.95 -7.80
N LYS A 403 0.03 26.22 -8.62
CA LYS A 403 -1.44 26.18 -8.56
C LYS A 403 -1.91 24.97 -7.74
N SER A 404 -2.83 25.21 -6.80
CA SER A 404 -3.43 24.11 -6.02
C SER A 404 -4.22 23.17 -6.92
N PHE A 405 -3.99 21.86 -6.79
CA PHE A 405 -4.79 20.86 -7.47
C PHE A 405 -6.15 20.69 -6.75
N PRO A 406 -7.27 20.53 -7.48
CA PRO A 406 -8.60 20.38 -6.88
C PRO A 406 -8.76 19.21 -5.90
N LEU A 407 -7.96 18.14 -6.03
CA LEU A 407 -8.05 16.95 -5.18
C LEU A 407 -7.30 17.06 -3.85
N LYS A 408 -6.62 18.18 -3.57
CA LYS A 408 -5.78 18.32 -2.36
C LYS A 408 -6.56 18.13 -1.06
N SER A 409 -7.73 18.77 -0.93
CA SER A 409 -8.58 18.65 0.26
C SER A 409 -9.15 17.23 0.41
N THR A 410 -9.62 16.65 -0.70
CA THR A 410 -10.11 15.27 -0.75
C THR A 410 -9.04 14.28 -0.27
N TYR A 411 -7.82 14.41 -0.78
CA TYR A 411 -6.67 13.59 -0.36
C TYR A 411 -6.42 13.69 1.14
N LEU A 412 -6.32 14.90 1.67
CA LEU A 412 -6.02 15.11 3.09
C LEU A 412 -7.13 14.57 4.00
N ASN A 413 -8.41 14.71 3.61
CA ASN A 413 -9.52 14.10 4.33
C ASN A 413 -9.44 12.56 4.30
N LEU A 414 -9.22 11.97 3.13
CA LEU A 414 -9.07 10.51 2.98
C LEU A 414 -7.89 9.97 3.78
N HIS A 415 -6.76 10.67 3.81
CA HIS A 415 -5.60 10.30 4.62
C HIS A 415 -5.97 10.16 6.11
N MET A 416 -6.67 11.16 6.64
CA MET A 416 -7.11 11.17 8.04
C MET A 416 -8.18 10.09 8.29
N GLN A 417 -9.10 9.87 7.35
CA GLN A 417 -10.10 8.80 7.45
C GLN A 417 -9.44 7.42 7.50
N ASN A 418 -8.43 7.18 6.65
CA ASN A 418 -7.66 5.93 6.64
C ASN A 418 -6.99 5.70 8.01
N LEU A 419 -6.39 6.73 8.61
CA LEU A 419 -5.78 6.64 9.94
C LEU A 419 -6.82 6.32 11.04
N ASN A 420 -7.99 6.94 10.99
CA ASN A 420 -9.07 6.68 11.94
C ASN A 420 -9.58 5.23 11.83
N VAL A 421 -9.82 4.75 10.60
CA VAL A 421 -10.22 3.37 10.33
C VAL A 421 -9.17 2.39 10.86
N ILE A 422 -7.89 2.65 10.62
CA ILE A 422 -6.79 1.83 11.12
C ILE A 422 -6.78 1.78 12.65
N ASN A 423 -6.90 2.92 13.33
CA ASN A 423 -6.94 2.98 14.79
C ASN A 423 -8.08 2.12 15.36
N ASN A 424 -9.27 2.17 14.76
CA ASN A 424 -10.42 1.35 15.17
C ASN A 424 -10.20 -0.15 14.91
N LEU A 425 -9.59 -0.50 13.77
CA LEU A 425 -9.32 -1.89 13.39
C LEU A 425 -8.26 -2.54 14.28
N VAL A 426 -7.21 -1.82 14.70
CA VAL A 426 -6.18 -2.34 15.62
C VAL A 426 -6.84 -2.88 16.89
N ASN A 427 -7.73 -2.08 17.51
CA ASN A 427 -8.38 -2.46 18.75
C ASN A 427 -9.30 -3.66 18.56
N HIS A 428 -10.13 -3.64 17.50
CA HIS A 428 -11.01 -4.75 17.15
C HIS A 428 -10.23 -6.06 16.92
N PHE A 429 -9.08 -6.00 16.23
CA PHE A 429 -8.25 -7.17 15.97
C PHE A 429 -7.60 -7.72 17.24
N ILE A 430 -7.12 -6.86 18.15
CA ILE A 430 -6.59 -7.32 19.43
C ILE A 430 -7.68 -8.03 20.25
N GLN A 431 -8.85 -7.41 20.36
CA GLN A 431 -9.99 -7.97 21.07
C GLN A 431 -10.40 -9.34 20.50
N THR A 432 -10.41 -9.49 19.18
CA THR A 432 -10.80 -10.74 18.51
C THR A 432 -9.67 -11.78 18.36
N GLY A 433 -8.47 -11.51 18.89
CA GLY A 433 -7.34 -12.43 18.83
C GLY A 433 -6.58 -12.44 17.49
N LYS A 434 -6.88 -11.50 16.61
CA LYS A 434 -6.29 -11.33 15.27
C LYS A 434 -4.99 -10.49 15.31
N LEU A 435 -4.01 -10.92 16.11
CA LEU A 435 -2.84 -10.09 16.44
C LEU A 435 -1.92 -9.74 15.26
N ASP A 436 -1.77 -10.65 14.30
CA ASP A 436 -1.07 -10.39 13.04
C ASP A 436 -1.70 -9.23 12.28
N HIS A 437 -3.04 -9.20 12.17
CA HIS A 437 -3.75 -8.10 11.53
C HIS A 437 -3.62 -6.80 12.33
N ALA A 438 -3.68 -6.86 13.66
CA ALA A 438 -3.43 -5.68 14.50
C ALA A 438 -2.02 -5.11 14.28
N TYR A 439 -1.02 -6.00 14.18
CA TYR A 439 0.36 -5.62 13.91
C TYR A 439 0.54 -5.00 12.51
N ASP A 440 0.00 -5.64 11.48
CA ASP A 440 0.04 -5.15 10.10
C ASP A 440 -0.66 -3.77 9.98
N MET A 441 -1.75 -3.54 10.73
CA MET A 441 -2.43 -2.25 10.83
C MET A 441 -1.57 -1.18 11.53
N LEU A 442 -0.84 -1.52 12.61
CA LEU A 442 0.10 -0.60 13.25
C LEU A 442 1.24 -0.20 12.30
N ILE A 443 1.81 -1.15 11.55
CA ILE A 443 2.80 -0.85 10.51
C ILE A 443 2.22 0.10 9.46
N THR A 444 1.00 -0.19 9.00
CA THR A 444 0.33 0.63 7.98
C THR A 444 0.10 2.05 8.50
N LYS A 445 -0.30 2.19 9.76
CA LYS A 445 -0.43 3.48 10.43
C LYS A 445 0.90 4.24 10.42
N ASP A 446 1.99 3.60 10.86
CA ASP A 446 3.31 4.22 10.91
C ASP A 446 3.77 4.65 9.51
N SER A 447 3.51 3.84 8.49
CA SER A 447 3.80 4.17 7.09
C SER A 447 2.99 5.38 6.59
N LEU A 448 1.72 5.51 6.96
CA LEU A 448 0.89 6.66 6.61
C LEU A 448 1.34 7.93 7.34
N CYS A 449 1.59 7.84 8.65
CA CYS A 449 2.06 8.98 9.46
C CYS A 449 3.39 9.53 8.93
N ASN A 450 4.26 8.64 8.45
CA ASN A 450 5.57 8.99 7.90
C ASN A 450 5.57 9.10 6.36
N SER A 451 4.38 9.10 5.72
CA SER A 451 4.25 9.16 4.26
C SER A 451 4.95 10.39 3.72
N VAL A 452 5.91 10.17 2.81
CA VAL A 452 6.59 11.23 2.08
C VAL A 452 5.56 12.09 1.35
N TYR A 453 4.61 11.46 0.65
CA TYR A 453 3.63 12.17 -0.16
C TYR A 453 2.73 13.05 0.70
N TYR A 454 2.26 12.55 1.84
CA TYR A 454 1.49 13.37 2.78
C TYR A 454 2.31 14.57 3.27
N ASN A 455 3.56 14.34 3.68
CA ASN A 455 4.46 15.39 4.15
C ASN A 455 4.73 16.46 3.06
N GLU A 456 4.84 16.07 1.79
CA GLU A 456 5.01 17.01 0.68
C GLU A 456 3.75 17.85 0.43
N VAL A 457 2.57 17.24 0.50
CA VAL A 457 1.29 17.94 0.31
C VAL A 457 1.04 18.98 1.42
N ILE A 458 1.34 18.64 2.68
CA ILE A 458 1.16 19.56 3.81
C ILE A 458 2.23 20.67 3.83
N SER A 459 3.49 20.34 3.52
CA SER A 459 4.59 21.30 3.56
C SER A 459 4.70 22.15 2.29
N ASN A 460 4.01 21.74 1.22
CA ASN A 460 4.07 22.32 -0.11
C ASN A 460 5.50 22.43 -0.65
N LYS A 461 6.31 21.38 -0.43
CA LYS A 461 7.72 21.28 -0.84
C LYS A 461 8.03 19.87 -1.30
N LEU A 462 8.94 19.75 -2.26
CA LEU A 462 9.56 18.45 -2.60
C LEU A 462 10.51 18.04 -1.46
N ILE A 463 10.21 16.89 -0.84
CA ILE A 463 10.95 16.33 0.30
C ILE A 463 11.83 15.18 -0.15
N ALA A 464 11.33 14.28 -1.01
CA ALA A 464 12.04 13.05 -1.35
C ALA A 464 12.29 12.85 -2.86
N THR A 465 13.20 11.91 -3.11
CA THR A 465 13.64 11.46 -4.42
C THR A 465 13.43 9.94 -4.56
N GLU A 466 12.21 9.47 -4.30
CA GLU A 466 11.88 8.06 -4.60
C GLU A 466 12.02 7.84 -6.11
N LYS A 467 12.98 7.00 -6.47
CA LYS A 467 13.28 6.68 -7.87
C LYS A 467 12.39 5.58 -8.43
N GLU A 468 11.92 4.67 -7.58
CA GLU A 468 11.19 3.47 -7.98
C GLU A 468 9.91 3.29 -7.16
N HIS A 469 8.82 2.93 -7.84
CA HIS A 469 7.48 2.63 -7.30
C HIS A 469 6.82 1.56 -8.20
N GLY A 470 5.61 1.12 -7.83
CA GLY A 470 4.92 0.00 -8.51
C GLY A 470 4.63 0.17 -10.02
N PHE A 471 4.84 1.37 -10.58
CA PHE A 471 4.67 1.63 -12.02
C PHE A 471 6.00 1.84 -12.77
N SER A 472 7.15 1.85 -12.07
CA SER A 472 8.45 2.20 -12.66
C SER A 472 8.87 1.32 -13.83
N TYR A 473 8.36 0.09 -13.90
CA TYR A 473 8.67 -0.90 -14.93
C TYR A 473 7.46 -1.26 -15.80
N LEU A 474 6.41 -0.43 -15.84
CA LEU A 474 5.20 -0.69 -16.63
C LEU A 474 5.48 -0.89 -18.13
N LEU A 475 6.50 -0.18 -18.64
CA LEU A 475 7.07 -0.30 -20.00
C LEU A 475 8.57 -0.60 -19.95
N GLY A 476 9.05 -1.36 -18.94
CA GLY A 476 10.47 -1.69 -18.81
C GLY A 476 11.37 -0.53 -18.38
N LYS A 477 12.67 -0.82 -18.24
CA LYS A 477 13.63 0.08 -17.58
C LYS A 477 13.89 1.38 -18.33
N GLU A 478 13.93 1.37 -19.66
CA GLU A 478 14.25 2.57 -20.45
C GLU A 478 13.17 3.68 -20.34
N CYS A 479 11.92 3.29 -20.06
CA CYS A 479 10.81 4.22 -19.85
C CYS A 479 10.62 4.65 -18.38
N SER A 480 11.40 4.11 -17.44
CA SER A 480 11.25 4.36 -15.99
C SER A 480 11.26 5.84 -15.61
N TYR A 481 11.98 6.67 -16.37
CA TYR A 481 12.05 8.13 -16.16
C TYR A 481 10.68 8.82 -16.24
N LEU A 482 9.75 8.31 -17.07
CA LEU A 482 8.41 8.85 -17.25
C LEU A 482 7.56 8.63 -15.98
N PHE A 483 7.74 7.47 -15.36
CA PHE A 483 6.99 7.03 -14.20
C PHE A 483 7.53 7.66 -12.92
N ALA A 484 8.84 7.85 -12.82
CA ALA A 484 9.52 8.36 -11.64
C ALA A 484 8.91 9.68 -11.10
N LYS A 485 8.84 9.76 -9.76
CA LYS A 485 8.44 10.96 -9.01
C LYS A 485 9.37 12.15 -9.30
N LEU A 486 8.86 13.39 -9.27
CA LEU A 486 9.71 14.56 -9.43
C LEU A 486 10.72 14.66 -8.28
N THR A 487 11.96 14.98 -8.66
CA THR A 487 13.07 15.29 -7.75
C THR A 487 13.57 16.71 -8.07
N LYS A 488 14.28 17.35 -7.14
CA LYS A 488 14.80 18.72 -7.32
C LYS A 488 15.59 18.95 -8.62
N ASN A 489 16.13 17.89 -9.23
CA ASN A 489 16.99 17.95 -10.41
C ASN A 489 16.34 17.40 -11.71
N HIS A 490 15.05 17.02 -11.71
CA HIS A 490 14.51 16.15 -12.77
C HIS A 490 13.78 16.81 -13.94
N PHE A 491 13.72 18.14 -14.03
CA PHE A 491 13.11 18.81 -15.20
C PHE A 491 13.77 20.17 -15.46
N GLU A 492 15.04 20.16 -15.84
CA GLU A 492 15.65 21.31 -16.50
C GLU A 492 15.58 21.08 -18.02
N ASN A 493 14.87 21.99 -18.71
CA ASN A 493 14.83 22.19 -20.16
C ASN A 493 13.97 21.24 -21.02
N LEU A 494 12.64 21.37 -20.91
CA LEU A 494 11.73 21.05 -22.02
C LEU A 494 11.08 22.35 -22.49
N GLN A 495 11.64 22.93 -23.55
CA GLN A 495 10.93 23.87 -24.41
C GLN A 495 10.23 23.01 -25.46
N VAL A 496 8.90 22.92 -25.39
CA VAL A 496 8.10 22.31 -26.47
C VAL A 496 8.18 23.26 -27.66
N ASN A 497 9.23 23.13 -28.47
CA ASN A 497 9.34 23.87 -29.71
C ASN A 497 8.38 23.23 -30.71
N ASN A 498 7.52 24.07 -31.32
CA ASN A 498 6.61 23.69 -32.40
C ASN A 498 7.32 22.81 -33.43
N LEU A 499 6.95 21.53 -33.50
CA LEU A 499 7.68 20.50 -34.24
C LEU A 499 6.73 19.51 -34.90
N PHE A 500 6.16 19.76 -36.09
CA PHE A 500 5.62 18.67 -36.92
C PHE A 500 5.69 18.97 -38.43
N SER A 501 6.49 18.19 -39.16
CA SER A 501 6.53 18.17 -40.64
C SER A 501 6.59 16.75 -41.24
N GLU A 502 6.48 15.67 -40.45
CA GLU A 502 6.79 14.31 -40.95
C GLU A 502 5.72 13.24 -40.70
N VAL A 503 4.62 13.56 -40.02
CA VAL A 503 3.44 12.68 -39.93
C VAL A 503 2.26 13.58 -40.31
N ASP A 504 1.36 13.13 -41.18
CA ASP A 504 0.12 13.82 -41.56
C ASP A 504 -0.75 14.04 -40.31
N GLY A 505 -0.33 14.99 -39.47
CA GLY A 505 -0.64 15.09 -38.07
C GLY A 505 -1.78 16.05 -37.80
N LYS A 506 -2.72 16.20 -38.75
CA LYS A 506 -3.82 17.17 -38.59
C LYS A 506 -4.63 16.92 -37.33
N GLU A 507 -4.95 15.66 -37.05
CA GLU A 507 -5.67 15.23 -35.84
C GLU A 507 -4.83 15.39 -34.56
N ILE A 508 -3.51 15.20 -34.66
CA ILE A 508 -2.56 15.43 -33.55
C ILE A 508 -2.49 16.93 -33.25
N THR A 509 -2.39 17.79 -34.27
CA THR A 509 -2.39 19.25 -34.14
C THR A 509 -3.69 19.75 -33.52
N GLU A 510 -4.85 19.28 -34.00
CA GLU A 510 -6.17 19.64 -33.42
C GLU A 510 -6.31 19.19 -31.95
N PHE A 511 -5.77 18.02 -31.58
CA PHE A 511 -5.70 17.56 -30.18
C PHE A 511 -4.80 18.45 -29.32
N LEU A 512 -3.61 18.81 -29.81
CA LEU A 512 -2.65 19.66 -29.08
C LEU A 512 -3.20 21.09 -28.87
N GLU A 513 -3.86 21.67 -29.88
CA GLU A 513 -4.41 23.02 -29.84
C GLU A 513 -5.59 23.16 -28.87
N ASN A 514 -6.40 22.11 -28.70
CA ASN A 514 -7.60 22.16 -27.87
C ASN A 514 -7.39 21.69 -26.41
N ASP A 515 -6.44 20.78 -26.16
CA ASP A 515 -6.34 20.11 -24.85
C ASP A 515 -5.01 20.31 -24.10
N LEU A 516 -3.90 20.69 -24.76
CA LEU A 516 -2.58 20.83 -24.11
C LEU A 516 -2.23 22.25 -23.65
N PHE A 517 -2.80 23.27 -24.26
CA PHE A 517 -2.55 24.67 -23.92
C PHE A 517 -3.87 25.42 -23.77
N ASP A 518 -4.60 25.16 -22.69
CA ASP A 518 -5.65 26.08 -22.23
C ASP A 518 -4.97 27.34 -21.64
N LEU A 519 -4.34 28.13 -22.51
CA LEU A 519 -3.78 29.46 -22.24
C LEU A 519 -4.87 30.51 -22.47
N LYS A 520 -6.01 30.36 -21.80
CA LYS A 520 -6.94 31.46 -21.57
C LYS A 520 -6.83 31.99 -20.15
#